data_AF-A0A8X6SNT4-F1
#
_entry.id   AF-A0A8X6SNT4-F1
#
_cell.length_a   1.000
_cell.length_b   1.000
_cell.length_c   1.000
_cell.angle_alpha   90.00
_cell.angle_beta   90.00
_cell.angle_gamma   90.00
#
_symmetry.space_group_name_H-M   'P 1'
#
loop_
_entity.id
_entity.type
_entity.pdbx_description
1 polymer ?
#
loop_
_entity_poly.entity_id
_entity_poly.type
_entity_poly.pdbx_seq_one_letter_code
_entity_poly.pdbx_strand_id
1 'polypeptide(L)'
;MSVIVNESNISKQLSEFWDLENLGIEAEVSYEENIDNDIISEFEAEISYQNKWYKVKFPWKPNMKTLLENNEEIARKRFLKLRSRFKNDSSLFEDYKLVVNNYLSEKIRERVPFEEENLKHNIFYLPHSNTSVIRTDKTTSKLRIVFDASSHANAQLSLNDCLHTGLKFIPSLFFLLIKFRVNPIALVADIKMAFLMIEIDETAIKHHLKKYVDIFPDTFNHLNQSLYVDDFLCGNVSVQAALTTCIESKQILEDASMDLRKWRTNSSELNQRLKNLNFEVDEHKESLNTLIASKVLGVSWNEKSDTFYFESSDLGTFLSKRINRKRYLLQAAGRLFDPVGFIGPYTIRIKCLIQEIWCLGLDWDDKLPKQLEVSWNKWCNEIHYLSEIKIPRYYFQNFLPSNATTIQLHCFSDASKKAYGTGLFTHRIE
;
A
#
# COMPACT_ATOMS: atom_id res chain seq x y z
N MET A 1 49.35 -5.96 -12.35
CA MET A 1 48.34 -6.69 -11.56
C MET A 1 47.09 -6.78 -12.40
N SER A 2 46.81 -7.94 -12.97
CA SER A 2 45.52 -8.25 -13.59
C SER A 2 44.49 -8.37 -12.48
N VAL A 3 43.64 -7.36 -12.32
CA VAL A 3 42.46 -7.47 -11.46
C VAL A 3 41.53 -8.45 -12.16
N ILE A 4 41.52 -9.70 -11.69
CA ILE A 4 40.54 -10.70 -12.12
C ILE A 4 39.22 -10.26 -11.50
N VAL A 5 38.42 -9.58 -12.31
CA VAL A 5 37.05 -9.22 -11.96
C VAL A 5 36.22 -10.49 -12.00
N ASN A 6 35.82 -10.98 -10.84
CA ASN A 6 34.87 -12.07 -10.74
C ASN A 6 33.47 -11.51 -10.99
N GLU A 7 32.98 -11.63 -12.24
CA GLU A 7 31.68 -11.08 -12.67
C GLU A 7 30.54 -11.50 -11.76
N SER A 8 30.55 -12.72 -11.21
CA SER A 8 29.52 -13.19 -10.28
C SER A 8 29.47 -12.39 -8.97
N ASN A 9 30.63 -11.94 -8.47
CA ASN A 9 30.72 -11.13 -7.27
C ASN A 9 30.28 -9.69 -7.55
N ILE A 10 30.66 -9.13 -8.70
CA ILE A 10 30.16 -7.82 -9.13
C ILE A 10 28.65 -7.85 -9.36
N SER A 11 28.10 -8.85 -10.03
CA SER A 11 26.66 -8.99 -10.23
C SER A 11 25.90 -9.09 -8.91
N LYS A 12 26.45 -9.83 -7.93
CA LYS A 12 25.86 -9.92 -6.59
C LYS A 12 25.93 -8.59 -5.84
N GLN A 13 27.07 -7.91 -5.86
CA GLN A 13 27.23 -6.59 -5.26
C GLN A 13 26.36 -5.53 -5.94
N LEU A 14 26.19 -5.62 -7.27
CA LEU A 14 25.23 -4.79 -7.99
C LEU A 14 23.84 -5.09 -7.46
N SER A 15 23.39 -6.35 -7.48
CA SER A 15 22.06 -6.73 -6.98
C SER A 15 21.79 -6.17 -5.59
N GLU A 16 22.68 -6.43 -4.63
CA GLU A 16 22.58 -5.92 -3.26
C GLU A 16 22.54 -4.38 -3.20
N PHE A 17 23.26 -3.70 -4.09
CA PHE A 17 23.26 -2.23 -4.18
C PHE A 17 21.97 -1.67 -4.80
N TRP A 18 21.40 -2.34 -5.81
CA TRP A 18 20.09 -2.00 -6.38
C TRP A 18 18.97 -2.25 -5.35
N ASP A 19 19.11 -3.29 -4.53
CA ASP A 19 18.20 -3.59 -3.43
C ASP A 19 18.25 -2.51 -2.34
N LEU A 20 19.43 -1.90 -2.09
CA LEU A 20 19.61 -0.78 -1.17
C LEU A 20 19.03 0.56 -1.69
N GLU A 21 18.89 0.76 -3.00
CA GLU A 21 18.27 1.97 -3.56
C GLU A 21 16.74 2.00 -3.37
N ASN A 22 16.15 0.82 -3.23
CA ASN A 22 14.78 0.69 -2.77
C ASN A 22 14.77 1.04 -1.28
N LEU A 23 14.08 2.11 -0.89
CA LEU A 23 13.95 2.55 0.49
C LEU A 23 13.14 1.51 1.34
N GLY A 24 13.68 0.31 1.53
CA GLY A 24 13.02 -0.84 2.13
C GLY A 24 11.99 -1.54 1.24
N ILE A 25 12.04 -1.37 -0.09
CA ILE A 25 11.17 -2.10 -1.04
C ILE A 25 12.01 -3.22 -1.67
N GLU A 26 12.26 -4.28 -0.92
CA GLU A 26 12.96 -5.45 -1.45
C GLU A 26 12.08 -6.13 -2.52
N ALA A 27 12.66 -6.44 -3.68
CA ALA A 27 12.16 -7.51 -4.52
C ALA A 27 12.75 -8.81 -3.92
N GLU A 28 11.89 -9.69 -3.44
CA GLU A 28 12.29 -10.84 -2.61
C GLU A 28 13.39 -11.70 -3.26
N VAL A 29 14.44 -11.99 -2.48
CA VAL A 29 15.39 -13.06 -2.74
C VAL A 29 14.97 -14.28 -1.90
N SER A 30 14.71 -15.35 -2.63
CA SER A 30 14.27 -16.70 -2.27
C SER A 30 15.14 -17.48 -1.26
N TYR A 31 14.98 -17.23 0.04
CA TYR A 31 15.59 -18.10 1.08
C TYR A 31 14.65 -18.64 2.18
N GLU A 32 13.33 -18.43 2.12
CA GLU A 32 12.37 -19.03 3.06
C GLU A 32 11.29 -19.94 2.40
N GLU A 33 11.38 -20.20 1.09
CA GLU A 33 10.34 -20.92 0.32
C GLU A 33 9.90 -22.28 0.90
N ASN A 34 10.78 -23.05 1.55
CA ASN A 34 10.42 -24.39 2.03
C ASN A 34 9.65 -24.41 3.37
N ILE A 35 9.92 -23.47 4.29
CA ILE A 35 9.17 -23.39 5.56
C ILE A 35 7.81 -22.76 5.30
N ASP A 36 7.77 -21.81 4.37
CA ASP A 36 6.60 -21.03 4.03
C ASP A 36 5.55 -21.83 3.27
N ASN A 37 5.96 -22.71 2.34
CA ASN A 37 5.02 -23.54 1.58
C ASN A 37 4.25 -24.54 2.46
N ASP A 38 4.89 -25.14 3.47
CA ASP A 38 4.23 -26.05 4.40
C ASP A 38 3.20 -25.30 5.24
N ILE A 39 3.55 -24.10 5.73
CA ILE A 39 2.65 -23.22 6.49
C ILE A 39 1.47 -22.75 5.61
N ILE A 40 1.70 -22.38 4.34
CA ILE A 40 0.63 -22.05 3.39
C ILE A 40 -0.30 -23.23 3.20
N SER A 41 0.25 -24.43 3.01
CA SER A 41 -0.55 -25.63 2.73
C SER A 41 -1.45 -26.00 3.92
N GLU A 42 -0.91 -25.90 5.15
CA GLU A 42 -1.67 -26.08 6.38
C GLU A 42 -2.73 -24.98 6.53
N PHE A 43 -2.37 -23.73 6.24
CA PHE A 43 -3.30 -22.60 6.27
C PHE A 43 -4.44 -22.77 5.28
N GLU A 44 -4.15 -23.07 4.00
CA GLU A 44 -5.13 -23.30 2.94
C GLU A 44 -6.05 -24.49 3.26
N ALA A 45 -5.52 -25.56 3.87
CA ALA A 45 -6.29 -26.72 4.28
C ALA A 45 -7.29 -26.43 5.41
N GLU A 46 -7.02 -25.41 6.23
CA GLU A 46 -7.87 -25.01 7.35
C GLU A 46 -8.89 -23.92 7.01
N ILE A 47 -8.85 -23.37 5.80
CA ILE A 47 -9.84 -22.40 5.32
C ILE A 47 -11.20 -23.09 5.24
N SER A 48 -12.17 -22.58 5.98
CA SER A 48 -13.56 -23.05 5.92
C SER A 48 -14.48 -21.93 5.50
N TYR A 49 -15.37 -22.21 4.55
CA TYR A 49 -16.37 -21.25 4.07
C TYR A 49 -17.73 -21.58 4.69
N GLN A 50 -18.23 -20.72 5.57
CA GLN A 50 -19.53 -20.89 6.24
C GLN A 50 -20.30 -19.57 6.27
N ASN A 51 -21.59 -19.61 5.96
CA ASN A 51 -22.49 -18.44 6.02
C ASN A 51 -22.02 -17.20 5.25
N LYS A 52 -21.35 -17.40 4.10
CA LYS A 52 -20.72 -16.35 3.28
C LYS A 52 -19.46 -15.70 3.87
N TRP A 53 -18.86 -16.32 4.89
CA TRP A 53 -17.62 -15.89 5.49
C TRP A 53 -16.55 -16.97 5.34
N TYR A 54 -15.32 -16.54 5.09
CA TYR A 54 -14.15 -17.37 5.26
C TYR A 54 -13.73 -17.31 6.73
N LYS A 55 -13.66 -18.48 7.35
CA LYS A 55 -13.16 -18.66 8.70
C LYS A 55 -11.79 -19.31 8.59
N VAL A 56 -10.79 -18.67 9.20
CA VAL A 56 -9.41 -19.10 9.11
C VAL A 56 -8.76 -19.07 10.49
N LYS A 57 -7.97 -20.10 10.80
CA LYS A 57 -7.32 -20.17 12.10
C LYS A 57 -6.07 -19.30 12.09
N PHE A 58 -5.72 -18.81 13.28
CA PHE A 58 -4.44 -18.15 13.50
C PHE A 58 -3.28 -19.11 13.18
N PRO A 59 -2.25 -18.64 12.43
CA PRO A 59 -1.06 -19.44 12.11
C PRO A 59 -0.15 -19.49 13.34
N TRP A 60 -0.48 -20.33 14.31
CA TRP A 60 0.28 -20.46 15.56
C TRP A 60 1.64 -21.08 15.32
N LYS A 61 2.69 -20.50 15.92
CA LYS A 61 3.96 -21.19 16.06
C LYS A 61 3.80 -22.43 16.97
N PRO A 62 4.62 -23.48 16.77
CA PRO A 62 4.54 -24.70 17.57
C PRO A 62 4.54 -24.41 19.08
N ASN A 63 3.56 -24.96 19.81
CA ASN A 63 3.38 -24.81 21.25
C ASN A 63 3.13 -23.38 21.78
N MET A 64 3.05 -22.35 20.93
CA MET A 64 2.87 -20.97 21.39
C MET A 64 1.45 -20.67 21.85
N LYS A 65 0.44 -21.36 21.28
CA LYS A 65 -0.96 -21.17 21.67
C LYS A 65 -1.18 -21.39 23.17
N THR A 66 -0.53 -22.41 23.75
CA THR A 66 -0.64 -22.75 25.18
C THR A 66 0.18 -21.85 26.09
N LEU A 67 1.20 -21.17 25.55
CA LEU A 67 2.08 -20.27 26.29
C LEU A 67 1.56 -18.84 26.34
N LEU A 68 0.62 -18.48 25.48
CA LEU A 68 0.02 -17.15 25.45
C LEU A 68 -0.87 -16.92 26.68
N GLU A 69 -0.39 -16.09 27.60
CA GLU A 69 -1.14 -15.66 28.79
C GLU A 69 -2.16 -14.55 28.48
N ASN A 70 -3.13 -14.37 29.38
CA ASN A 70 -4.17 -13.35 29.27
C ASN A 70 -3.59 -11.92 29.44
N ASN A 71 -4.02 -10.98 28.58
CA ASN A 71 -3.63 -9.55 28.55
C ASN A 71 -4.73 -8.58 29.04
N GLU A 72 -5.76 -9.07 29.72
CA GLU A 72 -6.95 -8.32 30.14
C GLU A 72 -6.60 -7.10 30.98
N GLU A 73 -5.70 -7.23 31.95
CA GLU A 73 -5.34 -6.12 32.83
C GLU A 73 -4.86 -4.89 32.05
N ILE A 74 -4.01 -5.11 31.03
CA ILE A 74 -3.45 -4.05 30.20
C ILE A 74 -4.54 -3.47 29.31
N ALA A 75 -5.36 -4.33 28.70
CA ALA A 75 -6.49 -3.93 27.89
C ALA A 75 -7.47 -3.04 28.67
N ARG A 76 -7.83 -3.47 29.89
CA ARG A 76 -8.71 -2.73 30.81
C ARG A 76 -8.10 -1.41 31.25
N LYS A 77 -6.81 -1.38 31.64
CA LYS A 77 -6.10 -0.15 32.02
C LYS A 77 -6.09 0.86 30.86
N ARG A 78 -5.84 0.43 29.62
CA ARG A 78 -5.88 1.30 28.43
C ARG A 78 -7.30 1.77 28.12
N PHE A 79 -8.29 0.89 28.19
CA PHE A 79 -9.70 1.26 27.98
C PHE A 79 -10.19 2.29 29.00
N LEU A 80 -9.83 2.16 30.28
CA LEU A 80 -10.19 3.15 31.31
C LEU A 80 -9.60 4.53 31.03
N LYS A 81 -8.34 4.59 30.53
CA LYS A 81 -7.72 5.83 30.08
C LYS A 81 -8.45 6.43 28.89
N LEU A 82 -8.78 5.62 27.88
CA LEU A 82 -9.57 6.04 26.73
C LEU A 82 -10.95 6.59 27.13
N ARG A 83 -11.63 5.90 28.05
CA ARG A 83 -12.92 6.34 28.63
C ARG A 83 -12.81 7.67 29.35
N SER A 84 -11.70 7.91 30.07
CA SER A 84 -11.44 9.22 30.67
C SER A 84 -11.30 10.31 29.60
N ARG A 85 -10.72 9.98 28.44
CA ARG A 85 -10.60 10.91 27.30
C ARG A 85 -11.97 11.23 26.69
N PHE A 86 -12.84 10.22 26.53
CA PHE A 86 -14.22 10.43 26.05
C PHE A 86 -15.05 11.38 26.92
N LYS A 87 -14.78 11.42 28.24
CA LYS A 87 -15.44 12.39 29.13
C LYS A 87 -15.03 13.84 28.84
N ASN A 88 -13.80 14.04 28.36
CA ASN A 88 -13.25 15.36 28.07
C ASN A 88 -13.48 15.79 26.62
N ASP A 89 -13.74 14.84 25.72
CA ASP A 89 -13.94 15.08 24.28
C ASP A 89 -15.17 14.31 23.78
N SER A 90 -16.31 15.02 23.73
CA SER A 90 -17.59 14.45 23.29
C SER A 90 -17.61 14.13 21.80
N SER A 91 -16.85 14.85 20.96
CA SER A 91 -16.79 14.59 19.52
C SER A 91 -16.11 13.24 19.26
N LEU A 92 -14.97 13.03 19.92
CA LEU A 92 -14.23 11.78 19.85
C LEU A 92 -15.09 10.59 20.28
N PHE A 93 -15.94 10.74 21.30
CA PHE A 93 -16.81 9.67 21.77
C PHE A 93 -17.87 9.28 20.73
N GLU A 94 -18.56 10.26 20.13
CA GLU A 94 -19.58 9.97 19.12
C GLU A 94 -18.96 9.34 17.86
N ASP A 95 -17.82 9.84 17.40
CA ASP A 95 -17.08 9.24 16.29
C ASP A 95 -16.67 7.79 16.60
N TYR A 96 -16.19 7.55 17.83
CA TYR A 96 -15.80 6.22 18.28
C TYR A 96 -16.98 5.26 18.35
N LYS A 97 -18.10 5.72 18.89
CA LYS A 97 -19.36 4.97 19.00
C LYS A 97 -19.91 4.61 17.63
N LEU A 98 -19.84 5.52 16.66
CA LEU A 98 -20.22 5.24 15.27
C LEU A 98 -19.38 4.10 14.68
N VAL A 99 -18.06 4.12 14.89
CA VAL A 99 -17.17 3.04 14.41
C VAL A 99 -17.52 1.69 15.03
N VAL A 100 -17.73 1.64 16.36
CA VAL A 100 -18.09 0.39 17.05
C VAL A 100 -19.47 -0.12 16.63
N ASN A 101 -20.45 0.77 16.49
CA ASN A 101 -21.79 0.39 16.03
C ASN A 101 -21.76 -0.16 14.60
N ASN A 102 -20.93 0.41 13.73
CA ASN A 102 -20.72 -0.12 12.38
C ASN A 102 -20.15 -1.55 12.41
N TYR A 103 -19.19 -1.85 13.31
CA TYR A 103 -18.67 -3.21 13.46
C TYR A 103 -19.75 -4.21 13.89
N LEU A 104 -20.68 -3.78 14.75
CA LEU A 104 -21.80 -4.63 15.21
C LEU A 104 -22.88 -4.80 14.12
N SER A 105 -23.25 -3.73 13.42
CA SER A 105 -24.28 -3.79 12.37
C SER A 105 -23.83 -4.61 11.18
N GLU A 106 -22.54 -4.57 10.86
CA GLU A 106 -21.95 -5.35 9.77
C GLU A 106 -21.54 -6.77 10.22
N LYS A 107 -21.82 -7.15 11.47
CA LYS A 107 -21.50 -8.46 12.07
C LYS A 107 -20.01 -8.84 11.99
N ILE A 108 -19.14 -7.85 11.89
CA ILE A 108 -17.67 -8.02 11.91
C ILE A 108 -17.21 -8.39 13.32
N ARG A 109 -17.92 -7.87 14.33
CA ARG A 109 -17.68 -8.21 15.73
C ARG A 109 -19.01 -8.60 16.36
N GLU A 110 -18.92 -9.57 17.26
CA GLU A 110 -20.04 -9.95 18.11
C GLU A 110 -19.77 -9.51 19.55
N ARG A 111 -20.86 -9.41 20.32
CA ARG A 111 -20.73 -9.24 21.77
C ARG A 111 -20.28 -10.58 22.35
N VAL A 112 -19.23 -10.55 23.16
CA VAL A 112 -18.81 -11.73 23.93
C VAL A 112 -19.99 -12.19 24.80
N PRO A 113 -20.34 -13.49 24.79
CA PRO A 113 -21.40 -14.03 25.63
C PRO A 113 -21.17 -13.71 27.12
N PHE A 114 -22.25 -13.48 27.87
CA PHE A 114 -22.19 -13.03 29.27
C PHE A 114 -21.64 -14.09 30.24
N GLU A 115 -21.55 -15.36 29.81
CA GLU A 115 -21.00 -16.48 30.58
C GLU A 115 -19.60 -16.83 30.07
N GLU A 116 -18.59 -16.07 30.50
CA GLU A 116 -17.18 -16.34 30.21
C GLU A 116 -16.74 -17.76 30.62
N GLU A 117 -17.42 -18.35 31.62
CA GLU A 117 -17.15 -19.70 32.14
C GLU A 117 -17.37 -20.84 31.11
N ASN A 118 -18.11 -20.58 30.03
CA ASN A 118 -18.30 -21.55 28.93
C ASN A 118 -17.20 -21.47 27.85
N LEU A 119 -16.27 -20.51 27.92
CA LEU A 119 -15.15 -20.38 26.99
C LEU A 119 -14.03 -21.37 27.35
N LYS A 120 -14.07 -22.57 26.78
CA LYS A 120 -13.05 -23.64 26.98
C LYS A 120 -11.65 -23.36 26.41
N HIS A 121 -11.28 -22.10 26.13
CA HIS A 121 -10.11 -21.76 25.30
C HIS A 121 -9.28 -20.60 25.86
N ASN A 122 -8.02 -20.52 25.44
CA ASN A 122 -7.09 -19.42 25.77
C ASN A 122 -7.62 -18.08 25.23
N ILE A 123 -8.05 -17.20 26.14
CA ILE A 123 -8.56 -15.87 25.82
C ILE A 123 -7.42 -14.85 25.89
N PHE A 124 -7.28 -14.05 24.83
CA PHE A 124 -6.34 -12.92 24.79
C PHE A 124 -7.08 -11.63 24.45
N TYR A 125 -6.99 -10.62 25.33
CA TYR A 125 -7.65 -9.34 25.12
C TYR A 125 -6.72 -8.39 24.35
N LEU A 126 -7.18 -7.93 23.18
CA LEU A 126 -6.46 -6.95 22.37
C LEU A 126 -6.78 -5.52 22.84
N PRO A 127 -5.81 -4.77 23.37
CA PRO A 127 -6.02 -3.37 23.70
C PRO A 127 -6.23 -2.51 22.44
N HIS A 128 -7.04 -1.47 22.57
CA HIS A 128 -7.03 -0.38 21.59
C HIS A 128 -5.78 0.49 21.78
N SER A 129 -5.11 0.86 20.68
CA SER A 129 -4.00 1.81 20.73
C SER A 129 -4.48 3.18 21.21
N ASN A 130 -3.73 3.80 22.11
CA ASN A 130 -4.07 5.12 22.68
C ASN A 130 -4.02 6.27 21.64
N THR A 131 -3.38 6.02 20.50
CA THR A 131 -3.41 6.84 19.29
C THR A 131 -4.49 6.31 18.36
N SER A 132 -5.75 6.61 18.65
CA SER A 132 -6.77 6.58 17.60
C SER A 132 -6.26 7.48 16.47
N VAL A 133 -6.01 6.93 15.28
CA VAL A 133 -5.43 7.70 14.18
C VAL A 133 -6.52 8.61 13.64
N ILE A 134 -6.56 9.85 14.13
CA ILE A 134 -7.28 10.93 13.47
C ILE A 134 -6.31 11.45 12.41
N ARG A 135 -6.52 11.03 11.17
CA ARG A 135 -5.80 11.60 10.02
C ARG A 135 -6.39 12.98 9.73
N THR A 136 -5.87 13.99 10.41
CA THR A 136 -6.21 15.41 10.16
C THR A 136 -5.65 15.90 8.82
N ASP A 137 -4.75 15.12 8.19
CA ASP A 137 -4.08 15.37 6.90
C ASP A 137 -4.90 14.97 5.66
N LYS A 138 -6.02 14.25 5.84
CA LYS A 138 -6.89 13.82 4.73
C LYS A 138 -8.27 14.47 4.83
N THR A 139 -8.81 14.89 3.70
CA THR A 139 -10.18 15.43 3.52
C THR A 139 -11.29 14.48 3.98
N THR A 140 -10.98 13.20 4.23
CA THR A 140 -11.89 12.22 4.85
C THR A 140 -11.32 11.75 6.20
N SER A 141 -11.43 12.60 7.22
CA SER A 141 -10.93 12.37 8.58
C SER A 141 -11.76 11.32 9.34
N LYS A 142 -11.83 10.08 8.84
CA LYS A 142 -12.53 8.99 9.54
C LYS A 142 -11.64 8.41 10.63
N LEU A 143 -12.12 8.47 11.87
CA LEU A 143 -11.51 7.80 13.02
C LEU A 143 -11.35 6.29 12.74
N ARG A 144 -10.16 5.73 13.02
CA ARG A 144 -9.91 4.28 12.95
C ARG A 144 -9.46 3.76 14.31
N ILE A 145 -10.08 2.66 14.75
CA ILE A 145 -9.68 1.94 15.95
C ILE A 145 -8.57 0.97 15.58
N VAL A 146 -7.41 1.11 16.20
CA VAL A 146 -6.25 0.22 15.99
C VAL A 146 -6.16 -0.74 17.17
N PHE A 147 -6.03 -2.04 16.87
CA PHE A 147 -5.86 -3.11 17.85
C PHE A 147 -4.37 -3.42 17.99
N ASP A 148 -3.86 -3.33 19.21
CA ASP A 148 -2.44 -3.49 19.49
C ASP A 148 -2.12 -4.95 19.87
N ALA A 149 -1.87 -5.78 18.85
CA ALA A 149 -1.46 -7.17 19.00
C ALA A 149 -0.01 -7.34 19.49
N SER A 150 0.76 -6.25 19.53
CA SER A 150 2.12 -6.23 20.12
C SER A 150 2.11 -5.96 21.63
N SER A 151 0.96 -5.64 22.21
CA SER A 151 0.86 -5.36 23.64
C SER A 151 0.97 -6.64 24.46
N HIS A 152 1.89 -6.65 25.42
CA HIS A 152 2.08 -7.73 26.38
C HIS A 152 2.44 -7.19 27.76
N ALA A 153 2.30 -8.02 28.80
CA ALA A 153 2.79 -7.71 30.13
C ALA A 153 4.31 -7.88 30.22
N ASN A 154 4.92 -7.33 31.26
CA ASN A 154 6.37 -7.48 31.47
C ASN A 154 6.73 -8.97 31.54
N ALA A 155 7.73 -9.36 30.74
CA ALA A 155 8.19 -10.75 30.59
C ALA A 155 7.15 -11.75 30.05
N GLN A 156 6.06 -11.27 29.44
CA GLN A 156 5.05 -12.08 28.75
C GLN A 156 5.15 -11.94 27.24
N LEU A 157 4.63 -12.93 26.51
CA LEU A 157 4.57 -12.92 25.04
C LEU A 157 3.41 -12.06 24.54
N SER A 158 3.61 -11.40 23.40
CA SER A 158 2.51 -10.78 22.65
C SER A 158 1.86 -11.77 21.70
N LEU A 159 0.68 -11.41 21.17
CA LEU A 159 0.03 -12.21 20.14
C LEU A 159 0.93 -12.31 18.89
N ASN A 160 1.57 -11.21 18.49
CA ASN A 160 2.48 -11.20 17.35
C ASN A 160 3.69 -12.14 17.55
N ASP A 161 4.19 -12.32 18.77
CA ASP A 161 5.32 -13.23 19.03
C ASP A 161 4.92 -14.69 18.84
N CYS A 162 3.65 -15.02 19.13
CA CYS A 162 3.10 -16.37 19.10
C CYS A 162 2.65 -16.85 17.72
N LEU A 163 2.49 -15.92 16.76
CA LEU A 163 2.05 -16.22 15.40
C LEU A 163 3.24 -16.27 14.45
N HIS A 164 3.17 -17.12 13.43
CA HIS A 164 4.02 -16.99 12.26
C HIS A 164 3.73 -15.64 11.59
N THR A 165 4.78 -14.96 11.16
CA THR A 165 4.62 -13.82 10.27
C THR A 165 3.98 -14.34 9.00
N GLY A 166 2.80 -13.83 8.66
CA GLY A 166 2.16 -14.16 7.39
C GLY A 166 3.09 -13.79 6.24
N LEU A 167 3.02 -14.57 5.17
CA LEU A 167 3.81 -14.28 3.99
C LEU A 167 3.44 -12.92 3.42
N LYS A 168 4.44 -12.19 2.95
CA LYS A 168 4.24 -10.92 2.30
C LYS A 168 3.77 -11.16 0.88
N PHE A 169 2.52 -11.58 0.70
CA PHE A 169 1.93 -11.73 -0.63
C PHE A 169 1.63 -10.41 -1.34
N ILE A 170 1.93 -9.27 -0.70
CA ILE A 170 1.73 -7.93 -1.24
C ILE A 170 2.49 -7.83 -2.58
N PRO A 171 1.79 -7.70 -3.72
CA PRO A 171 2.46 -7.56 -5.00
C PRO A 171 3.32 -6.31 -5.00
N SER A 172 4.47 -6.36 -5.69
CA SER A 172 5.34 -5.19 -5.83
C SER A 172 4.53 -4.00 -6.32
N LEU A 173 4.50 -2.95 -5.49
CA LEU A 173 3.83 -1.69 -5.80
C LEU A 173 4.30 -1.14 -7.16
N PHE A 174 5.60 -1.28 -7.43
CA PHE A 174 6.19 -0.95 -8.72
C PHE A 174 5.50 -1.70 -9.86
N PHE A 175 5.38 -3.02 -9.75
CA PHE A 175 4.78 -3.87 -10.77
C PHE A 175 3.30 -3.56 -11.02
N LEU A 176 2.53 -3.31 -9.96
CA LEU A 176 1.13 -2.90 -10.06
C LEU A 176 0.99 -1.57 -10.81
N LEU A 177 1.82 -0.58 -10.48
CA LEU A 177 1.82 0.71 -11.14
C LEU A 177 2.25 0.61 -12.60
N ILE A 178 3.21 -0.27 -12.94
CA ILE A 178 3.58 -0.54 -14.34
C ILE A 178 2.41 -1.20 -15.10
N LYS A 179 1.76 -2.22 -14.51
CA LYS A 179 0.60 -2.89 -15.12
C LYS A 179 -0.58 -1.95 -15.34
N PHE A 180 -0.85 -1.10 -14.36
CA PHE A 180 -1.93 -0.10 -14.44
C PHE A 180 -1.77 0.87 -15.61
N ARG A 181 -0.58 0.96 -16.22
CA ARG A 181 -0.25 1.82 -17.36
C ARG A 181 -0.37 1.13 -18.73
N VAL A 182 -0.57 -0.18 -18.77
CA VAL A 182 -0.54 -0.97 -20.00
C VAL A 182 -1.77 -0.74 -20.87
N ASN A 183 -2.95 -0.59 -20.27
CA ASN A 183 -4.22 -0.58 -21.00
C ASN A 183 -4.87 0.81 -21.06
N PRO A 184 -5.63 1.15 -22.12
CA PRO A 184 -6.20 2.49 -22.31
C PRO A 184 -7.32 2.83 -21.33
N ILE A 185 -8.11 1.86 -20.87
CA ILE A 185 -9.17 2.09 -19.88
C ILE A 185 -8.67 1.63 -18.52
N ALA A 186 -8.58 2.53 -17.55
CA ALA A 186 -8.18 2.24 -16.18
C ALA A 186 -9.38 2.01 -15.27
N LEU A 187 -9.22 1.10 -14.32
CA LEU A 187 -10.17 0.79 -13.26
C LEU A 187 -9.46 0.79 -11.92
N VAL A 188 -10.05 1.47 -10.94
CA VAL A 188 -9.64 1.43 -9.54
C VAL A 188 -10.89 1.30 -8.68
N ALA A 189 -10.86 0.43 -7.68
CA ALA A 189 -11.94 0.26 -6.71
C ALA A 189 -11.38 -0.04 -5.31
N ASP A 190 -12.10 0.37 -4.28
CA ASP A 190 -11.80 0.04 -2.89
C ASP A 190 -12.59 -1.23 -2.50
N ILE A 191 -11.92 -2.21 -1.89
CA ILE A 191 -12.59 -3.29 -1.17
C ILE A 191 -13.04 -2.74 0.18
N LYS A 192 -14.35 -2.70 0.40
CA LYS A 192 -14.91 -2.29 1.67
C LYS A 192 -14.40 -3.20 2.78
N MET A 193 -13.62 -2.61 3.69
CA MET A 193 -13.32 -3.19 5.01
C MET A 193 -12.53 -4.49 4.97
N ALA A 194 -11.68 -4.65 3.94
CA ALA A 194 -10.73 -5.76 3.81
C ALA A 194 -9.95 -6.04 5.10
N PHE A 195 -9.39 -4.99 5.73
CA PHE A 195 -8.64 -5.10 6.99
C PHE A 195 -9.47 -5.36 8.26
N LEU A 196 -10.79 -5.24 8.22
CA LEU A 196 -11.65 -5.50 9.39
C LEU A 196 -12.25 -6.89 9.33
N MET A 197 -12.35 -7.45 8.14
CA MET A 197 -12.48 -8.89 7.91
C MET A 197 -11.13 -9.58 8.14
N ILE A 198 -10.53 -9.36 9.33
CA ILE A 198 -9.32 -10.04 9.81
C ILE A 198 -9.67 -11.51 10.02
N GLU A 199 -9.77 -12.22 8.91
CA GLU A 199 -9.82 -13.67 8.78
C GLU A 199 -9.55 -14.10 7.33
N ILE A 200 -9.34 -13.18 6.40
CA ILE A 200 -9.08 -13.50 5.00
C ILE A 200 -7.68 -12.99 4.68
N ASP A 201 -6.68 -13.81 4.96
CA ASP A 201 -5.34 -13.62 4.38
C ASP A 201 -5.47 -13.62 2.84
N GLU A 202 -4.49 -13.03 2.14
CA GLU A 202 -4.51 -12.96 0.67
C GLU A 202 -4.65 -14.36 0.03
N THR A 203 -4.15 -15.38 0.72
CA THR A 203 -4.36 -16.81 0.42
C THR A 203 -5.83 -17.21 0.37
N ALA A 204 -6.68 -16.72 1.27
CA ALA A 204 -8.12 -17.02 1.28
C ALA A 204 -8.88 -16.26 0.20
N ILE A 205 -8.47 -15.03 -0.14
CA ILE A 205 -8.97 -14.35 -1.34
C ILE A 205 -8.58 -15.15 -2.58
N LYS A 206 -7.30 -15.50 -2.74
CA LYS A 206 -6.81 -16.31 -3.87
C LYS A 206 -7.53 -17.65 -3.96
N HIS A 207 -7.77 -18.32 -2.84
CA HIS A 207 -8.56 -19.56 -2.78
C HIS A 207 -9.99 -19.34 -3.27
N HIS A 208 -10.65 -18.25 -2.87
CA HIS A 208 -11.98 -17.90 -3.38
C HIS A 208 -11.98 -17.67 -4.89
N LEU A 209 -11.00 -16.90 -5.38
CA LEU A 209 -10.85 -16.57 -6.80
C LEU A 209 -10.69 -17.83 -7.66
N LYS A 210 -9.99 -18.88 -7.17
CA LYS A 210 -9.81 -20.16 -7.88
C LYS A 210 -11.13 -20.78 -8.35
N LYS A 211 -12.26 -20.51 -7.68
CA LYS A 211 -13.61 -21.00 -8.08
C LYS A 211 -14.11 -20.43 -9.41
N TYR A 212 -13.57 -19.29 -9.85
CA TYR A 212 -14.03 -18.56 -11.03
C TYR A 212 -13.05 -18.62 -12.20
N VAL A 213 -11.98 -19.40 -12.09
CA VAL A 213 -10.98 -19.57 -13.16
C VAL A 213 -11.64 -19.99 -14.47
N ASP A 214 -12.57 -20.94 -14.41
CA ASP A 214 -13.26 -21.46 -15.59
C ASP A 214 -14.53 -20.67 -15.97
N ILE A 215 -15.00 -19.78 -15.08
CA ILE A 215 -16.24 -19.02 -15.26
C ILE A 215 -15.95 -17.64 -15.85
N PHE A 216 -15.00 -16.92 -15.23
CA PHE A 216 -14.60 -15.56 -15.57
C PHE A 216 -13.06 -15.47 -15.68
N PRO A 217 -12.43 -16.13 -16.67
CA PRO A 217 -10.97 -16.27 -16.72
C PRO A 217 -10.22 -14.94 -16.76
N ASP A 218 -10.71 -13.97 -17.55
CA ASP A 218 -10.07 -12.65 -17.68
C ASP A 218 -10.17 -11.84 -16.38
N THR A 219 -11.36 -11.82 -15.75
CA THR A 219 -11.58 -11.13 -14.48
C THR A 219 -10.85 -11.80 -13.32
N PHE A 220 -10.80 -13.14 -13.30
CA PHE A 220 -9.96 -13.90 -12.37
C PHE A 220 -8.50 -13.45 -12.46
N ASN A 221 -7.95 -13.37 -13.68
CA ASN A 221 -6.56 -12.95 -13.88
C ASN A 221 -6.33 -11.51 -13.40
N HIS A 222 -7.27 -10.59 -13.65
CA HIS A 222 -7.18 -9.23 -13.12
C HIS A 222 -7.18 -9.18 -11.58
N LEU A 223 -8.11 -9.88 -10.93
CA LEU A 223 -8.21 -9.91 -9.47
C LEU A 223 -6.98 -10.59 -8.84
N ASN A 224 -6.54 -11.72 -9.40
CA ASN A 224 -5.44 -12.49 -8.83
C ASN A 224 -4.09 -11.75 -8.94
N GLN A 225 -3.91 -10.89 -9.95
CA GLN A 225 -2.63 -10.23 -10.20
C GLN A 225 -2.57 -8.75 -9.77
N SER A 226 -3.72 -8.15 -9.47
CA SER A 226 -3.81 -6.69 -9.34
C SER A 226 -4.62 -6.20 -8.14
N LEU A 227 -4.82 -7.08 -7.16
CA LEU A 227 -5.24 -6.69 -5.81
C LEU A 227 -4.02 -6.26 -4.98
N TYR A 228 -4.12 -5.10 -4.35
CA TYR A 228 -3.14 -4.60 -3.39
C TYR A 228 -3.85 -4.28 -2.09
N VAL A 229 -3.86 -5.25 -1.20
CA VAL A 229 -4.53 -5.15 0.10
C VAL A 229 -6.01 -4.77 -0.03
N ASP A 230 -6.39 -3.51 0.18
CA ASP A 230 -7.77 -3.01 0.03
C ASP A 230 -8.04 -2.35 -1.32
N ASP A 231 -7.04 -2.18 -2.19
CA ASP A 231 -7.20 -1.56 -3.50
C ASP A 231 -7.25 -2.62 -4.61
N PHE A 232 -8.26 -2.56 -5.49
CA PHE A 232 -8.29 -3.29 -6.76
C PHE A 232 -7.95 -2.35 -7.90
N LEU A 233 -6.94 -2.68 -8.70
CA LEU A 233 -6.51 -1.86 -9.83
C LEU A 233 -6.38 -2.71 -11.08
N CYS A 234 -6.96 -2.31 -12.19
CA CYS A 234 -6.66 -2.97 -13.45
C CYS A 234 -6.82 -2.01 -14.62
N GLY A 235 -6.55 -2.51 -15.81
CA GLY A 235 -6.94 -1.80 -17.01
C GLY A 235 -7.38 -2.76 -18.10
N ASN A 236 -8.20 -2.27 -19.01
CA ASN A 236 -8.78 -3.04 -20.10
C ASN A 236 -8.62 -2.32 -21.44
N VAL A 237 -8.66 -3.10 -22.52
CA VAL A 237 -8.50 -2.61 -23.90
C VAL A 237 -9.69 -1.79 -24.40
N SER A 238 -10.87 -1.93 -23.80
CA SER A 238 -12.10 -1.24 -24.21
C SER A 238 -13.03 -0.99 -23.03
N VAL A 239 -13.96 -0.02 -23.20
CA VAL A 239 -14.99 0.29 -22.22
C VAL A 239 -15.89 -0.92 -21.94
N GLN A 240 -16.18 -1.72 -22.96
CA GLN A 240 -17.01 -2.92 -22.80
C GLN A 240 -16.31 -3.99 -21.96
N ALA A 241 -15.02 -4.25 -22.23
CA ALA A 241 -14.24 -5.21 -21.44
C ALA A 241 -14.07 -4.75 -19.99
N ALA A 242 -13.87 -3.44 -19.79
CA ALA A 242 -13.82 -2.84 -18.46
C ALA A 242 -15.14 -3.01 -17.70
N LEU A 243 -16.27 -2.74 -18.36
CA LEU A 243 -17.60 -2.93 -17.76
C LEU A 243 -17.85 -4.37 -17.34
N THR A 244 -17.52 -5.33 -18.21
CA THR A 244 -17.58 -6.76 -17.88
C THR A 244 -16.75 -7.07 -16.65
N THR A 245 -15.51 -6.58 -16.60
CA THR A 245 -14.61 -6.76 -15.44
C THR A 245 -15.23 -6.19 -14.16
N CYS A 246 -15.87 -5.00 -14.20
CA CYS A 246 -16.53 -4.42 -13.03
C CYS A 246 -17.70 -5.28 -12.52
N ILE A 247 -18.53 -5.80 -13.43
CA ILE A 247 -19.70 -6.62 -13.06
C ILE A 247 -19.26 -7.96 -12.48
N GLU A 248 -18.36 -8.64 -13.17
CA GLU A 248 -17.86 -9.96 -12.76
C GLU A 248 -17.07 -9.86 -11.45
N SER A 249 -16.20 -8.86 -11.30
CA SER A 249 -15.41 -8.69 -10.06
C SER A 249 -16.29 -8.37 -8.86
N LYS A 250 -17.33 -7.56 -9.04
CA LYS A 250 -18.32 -7.30 -7.99
C LYS A 250 -19.04 -8.58 -7.59
N GLN A 251 -19.50 -9.38 -8.55
CA GLN A 251 -20.15 -10.66 -8.27
C GLN A 251 -19.21 -11.62 -7.51
N ILE A 252 -17.98 -11.79 -8.00
CA ILE A 252 -16.98 -12.66 -7.37
C ILE A 252 -16.76 -12.25 -5.92
N LEU A 253 -16.52 -10.97 -5.65
CA LEU A 253 -16.21 -10.53 -4.28
C LEU A 253 -17.45 -10.48 -3.38
N GLU A 254 -18.64 -10.19 -3.90
CA GLU A 254 -19.90 -10.28 -3.16
C GLU A 254 -20.16 -11.70 -2.63
N ASP A 255 -19.78 -12.73 -3.39
CA ASP A 255 -19.87 -14.12 -2.95
C ASP A 255 -18.94 -14.43 -1.76
N ALA A 256 -17.90 -13.62 -1.54
CA ALA A 256 -17.03 -13.65 -0.36
C ALA A 256 -17.42 -12.62 0.72
N SER A 257 -18.62 -12.02 0.62
CA SER A 257 -19.08 -10.89 1.46
C SER A 257 -18.16 -9.66 1.39
N MET A 258 -17.37 -9.52 0.33
CA MET A 258 -16.51 -8.38 0.06
C MET A 258 -17.17 -7.46 -0.97
N ASP A 259 -17.38 -6.20 -0.61
CA ASP A 259 -18.04 -5.24 -1.48
C ASP A 259 -17.02 -4.32 -2.16
N LEU A 260 -16.95 -4.36 -3.50
CA LEU A 260 -16.15 -3.42 -4.29
C LEU A 260 -16.92 -2.12 -4.51
N ARG A 261 -16.34 -1.02 -4.05
CA ARG A 261 -16.97 0.29 -4.07
C ARG A 261 -16.02 1.38 -4.52
N LYS A 262 -16.57 2.60 -4.67
CA LYS A 262 -15.83 3.82 -5.04
C LYS A 262 -15.01 3.62 -6.32
N TRP A 263 -15.68 3.10 -7.33
CA TRP A 263 -15.09 2.89 -8.63
C TRP A 263 -14.60 4.22 -9.20
N ARG A 264 -13.39 4.21 -9.74
CA ARG A 264 -12.74 5.32 -10.45
C ARG A 264 -12.23 4.81 -11.79
N THR A 265 -12.42 5.62 -12.83
CA THR A 265 -11.94 5.33 -14.19
C THR A 265 -11.67 6.62 -14.95
N ASN A 266 -10.74 6.56 -15.91
CA ASN A 266 -10.45 7.63 -16.86
C ASN A 266 -11.50 7.76 -17.97
N SER A 267 -12.44 6.82 -18.11
CA SER A 267 -13.48 6.87 -19.13
C SER A 267 -14.79 7.47 -18.61
N SER A 268 -15.19 8.61 -19.18
CA SER A 268 -16.48 9.24 -18.88
C SER A 268 -17.67 8.36 -19.29
N GLU A 269 -17.55 7.64 -20.41
CA GLU A 269 -18.56 6.68 -20.87
C GLU A 269 -18.74 5.55 -19.85
N LEU A 270 -17.63 4.96 -19.37
CA LEU A 270 -17.69 3.90 -18.39
C LEU A 270 -18.28 4.38 -17.05
N ASN A 271 -17.88 5.56 -16.59
CA ASN A 271 -18.46 6.19 -15.39
C ASN A 271 -19.98 6.32 -15.49
N GLN A 272 -20.51 6.77 -16.63
CA GLN A 272 -21.97 6.86 -16.84
C GLN A 272 -22.64 5.48 -16.82
N ARG A 273 -22.04 4.47 -17.47
CA ARG A 273 -22.58 3.11 -17.48
C ARG A 273 -22.61 2.50 -16.06
N LEU A 274 -21.55 2.68 -15.28
CA LEU A 274 -21.47 2.20 -13.89
C LEU A 274 -22.54 2.87 -13.01
N LYS A 275 -22.74 4.19 -13.15
CA LYS A 275 -23.82 4.90 -12.44
C LYS A 275 -25.21 4.36 -12.80
N ASN A 276 -25.48 4.10 -14.08
CA ASN A 276 -26.76 3.54 -14.52
C ASN A 276 -27.02 2.13 -13.95
N LEU A 277 -25.95 1.41 -13.59
CA LEU A 277 -26.02 0.11 -12.93
C LEU A 277 -25.97 0.20 -11.38
N ASN A 278 -26.12 1.40 -10.81
CA ASN A 278 -26.08 1.67 -9.37
C ASN A 278 -24.76 1.29 -8.68
N PHE A 279 -23.63 1.36 -9.38
CA PHE A 279 -22.32 1.24 -8.73
C PHE A 279 -21.98 2.53 -7.96
N GLU A 280 -21.33 2.39 -6.79
CA GLU A 280 -20.74 3.52 -6.08
C GLU A 280 -19.51 4.01 -6.85
N VAL A 281 -19.64 5.13 -7.56
CA VAL A 281 -18.55 5.78 -8.29
C VAL A 281 -18.05 6.97 -7.46
N ASP A 282 -16.74 7.05 -7.24
CA ASP A 282 -16.12 8.19 -6.55
C ASP A 282 -15.62 9.20 -7.58
N GLU A 283 -16.50 10.12 -7.97
CA GLU A 283 -16.09 11.18 -8.89
C GLU A 283 -15.26 12.23 -8.17
N HIS A 284 -14.19 12.65 -8.83
CA HIS A 284 -13.32 13.73 -8.38
C HIS A 284 -14.16 14.97 -8.02
N LYS A 285 -14.30 15.26 -6.72
CA LYS A 285 -14.99 16.46 -6.25
C LYS A 285 -14.09 17.66 -6.51
N GLU A 286 -14.39 18.42 -7.56
CA GLU A 286 -13.88 19.78 -7.71
C GLU A 286 -14.51 20.65 -6.61
N SER A 287 -13.88 20.70 -5.43
CA SER A 287 -14.18 21.73 -4.45
C SER A 287 -13.45 23.01 -4.85
N LEU A 288 -14.17 24.14 -4.81
CA LEU A 288 -13.70 25.50 -5.04
C LEU A 288 -12.24 25.69 -4.56
N ASN A 289 -11.33 25.89 -5.52
CA ASN A 289 -9.92 26.26 -5.34
C ASN A 289 -8.95 25.22 -4.73
N THR A 290 -9.31 23.94 -4.64
CA THR A 290 -8.29 22.91 -4.33
C THR A 290 -8.61 21.63 -5.08
N LEU A 291 -7.73 21.25 -6.03
CA LEU A 291 -7.72 19.91 -6.60
C LEU A 291 -7.54 18.93 -5.44
N ILE A 292 -8.61 18.23 -5.06
CA ILE A 292 -8.50 17.15 -4.08
C ILE A 292 -7.73 16.03 -4.76
N ALA A 293 -6.51 15.80 -4.33
CA ALA A 293 -5.63 14.74 -4.77
C ALA A 293 -6.34 13.38 -4.92
N SER A 294 -6.60 12.93 -6.15
CA SER A 294 -6.95 11.52 -6.38
C SER A 294 -5.65 10.70 -6.41
N LYS A 295 -5.48 9.83 -5.41
CA LYS A 295 -4.31 8.97 -5.29
C LYS A 295 -4.64 7.54 -5.67
N VAL A 296 -3.69 6.89 -6.34
CA VAL A 296 -3.72 5.49 -6.74
C VAL A 296 -2.45 4.87 -6.20
N LEU A 297 -2.59 3.93 -5.27
CA LEU A 297 -1.47 3.31 -4.54
C LEU A 297 -0.43 4.33 -4.00
N GLY A 298 -0.91 5.50 -3.56
CA GLY A 298 -0.08 6.58 -3.01
C GLY A 298 0.48 7.59 -4.03
N VAL A 299 0.38 7.33 -5.33
CA VAL A 299 0.78 8.27 -6.40
C VAL A 299 -0.43 9.10 -6.84
N SER A 300 -0.27 10.40 -7.11
CA SER A 300 -1.38 11.24 -7.58
C SER A 300 -1.67 10.99 -9.07
N TRP A 301 -2.95 10.78 -9.39
CA TRP A 301 -3.46 10.49 -10.73
C TRP A 301 -4.68 11.36 -11.04
N ASN A 302 -4.70 11.98 -12.21
CA ASN A 302 -5.85 12.72 -12.70
C ASN A 302 -6.60 11.84 -13.71
N GLU A 303 -7.85 11.47 -13.41
CA GLU A 303 -8.64 10.57 -14.24
C GLU A 303 -9.07 11.24 -15.56
N LYS A 304 -9.35 12.55 -15.53
CA LYS A 304 -9.84 13.29 -16.71
C LYS A 304 -8.75 13.44 -17.77
N SER A 305 -7.54 13.82 -17.37
CA SER A 305 -6.39 13.94 -18.30
C SER A 305 -5.63 12.63 -18.48
N ASP A 306 -5.91 11.63 -17.65
CA ASP A 306 -5.24 10.34 -17.58
C ASP A 306 -3.72 10.43 -17.38
N THR A 307 -3.31 11.27 -16.44
CA THR A 307 -1.90 11.57 -16.16
C THR A 307 -1.57 11.45 -14.68
N PHE A 308 -0.44 10.84 -14.36
CA PHE A 308 0.19 10.99 -13.06
C PHE A 308 0.81 12.39 -12.92
N TYR A 309 0.79 12.90 -11.71
CA TYR A 309 1.39 14.18 -11.35
C TYR A 309 1.95 14.13 -9.93
N PHE A 310 2.75 15.13 -9.54
CA PHE A 310 3.37 15.20 -8.22
C PHE A 310 2.87 16.40 -7.43
N GLU A 311 2.32 16.13 -6.25
CA GLU A 311 1.90 17.17 -5.33
C GLU A 311 3.07 17.68 -4.50
N SER A 312 3.47 18.91 -4.80
CA SER A 312 4.59 19.58 -4.15
C SER A 312 4.17 20.52 -3.03
N SER A 313 2.87 20.67 -2.74
CA SER A 313 2.35 21.67 -1.80
C SER A 313 2.75 21.41 -0.34
N ASP A 314 2.60 20.17 0.14
CA ASP A 314 2.99 19.78 1.50
C ASP A 314 4.51 19.93 1.70
N LEU A 315 5.28 19.37 0.78
CA LEU A 315 6.74 19.45 0.82
C LEU A 315 7.22 20.90 0.66
N GLY A 316 6.63 21.68 -0.25
CA GLY A 316 6.95 23.09 -0.44
C GLY A 316 6.66 23.92 0.81
N THR A 317 5.52 23.70 1.45
CA THR A 317 5.18 24.33 2.75
C THR A 317 6.17 23.91 3.83
N PHE A 318 6.54 22.63 3.89
CA PHE A 318 7.54 22.14 4.82
C PHE A 318 8.88 22.85 4.61
N LEU A 319 9.37 22.91 3.37
CA LEU A 319 10.66 23.49 2.94
C LEU A 319 10.74 25.01 3.08
N SER A 320 9.59 25.71 3.14
CA SER A 320 9.54 27.16 3.36
C SER A 320 10.21 27.61 4.66
N LYS A 321 10.40 26.71 5.64
CA LYS A 321 11.07 26.99 6.91
C LYS A 321 12.59 27.21 6.77
N ARG A 322 13.20 26.85 5.64
CA ARG A 322 14.62 27.10 5.32
C ARG A 322 15.62 26.62 6.39
N ILE A 323 15.38 25.43 6.95
CA ILE A 323 16.23 24.87 8.00
C ILE A 323 17.35 24.03 7.39
N ASN A 324 18.60 24.29 7.79
CA ASN A 324 19.79 23.62 7.25
C ASN A 324 20.41 22.68 8.30
N ARG A 325 19.67 21.63 8.67
CA ARG A 325 20.08 20.60 9.64
C ARG A 325 19.82 19.18 9.14
N LYS A 326 20.62 18.21 9.60
CA LYS A 326 20.48 16.79 9.22
C LYS A 326 19.07 16.25 9.40
N ARG A 327 18.46 16.40 10.59
CA ARG A 327 17.10 15.90 10.88
C ARG A 327 16.07 16.48 9.94
N TYR A 328 16.15 17.77 9.63
CA TYR A 328 15.18 18.44 8.77
C TYR A 328 15.29 17.97 7.30
N LEU A 329 16.52 17.75 6.82
CA LEU A 329 16.77 17.18 5.49
C LEU A 329 16.20 15.76 5.38
N LEU A 330 16.41 14.90 6.38
CA LEU A 330 15.86 13.54 6.41
C LEU A 330 14.32 13.54 6.49
N GLN A 331 13.74 14.46 7.25
CA GLN A 331 12.29 14.68 7.27
C GLN A 331 11.74 15.12 5.91
N ALA A 332 12.47 15.95 5.16
CA ALA A 332 12.08 16.31 3.79
C ALA A 332 12.16 15.10 2.85
N ALA A 333 13.25 14.35 2.91
CA ALA A 333 13.44 13.16 2.07
C ALA A 333 12.35 12.11 2.29
N GLY A 334 11.98 11.84 3.56
CA GLY A 334 10.92 10.88 3.90
C GLY A 334 9.50 11.30 3.51
N ARG A 335 9.29 12.54 3.02
CA ARG A 335 8.00 12.99 2.46
C ARG A 335 7.84 12.68 0.98
N LEU A 336 8.92 12.30 0.31
CA LEU A 336 8.89 11.95 -1.11
C LEU A 336 8.40 10.52 -1.25
N PHE A 337 7.45 10.33 -2.17
CA PHE A 337 6.95 9.02 -2.52
C PHE A 337 6.99 8.87 -4.04
N ASP A 338 7.95 8.08 -4.52
CA ASP A 338 8.18 7.83 -5.94
C ASP A 338 8.51 6.35 -6.17
N PRO A 339 7.52 5.46 -6.02
CA PRO A 339 7.74 4.01 -6.10
C PRO A 339 8.14 3.53 -7.51
N VAL A 340 7.92 4.35 -8.55
CA VAL A 340 8.27 4.01 -9.94
C VAL A 340 9.56 4.69 -10.41
N GLY A 341 9.96 5.79 -9.77
CA GLY A 341 11.15 6.55 -10.16
C GLY A 341 10.90 7.66 -11.18
N PHE A 342 9.66 8.17 -11.33
CA PHE A 342 9.37 9.25 -12.30
C PHE A 342 10.11 10.54 -12.01
N ILE A 343 10.38 10.82 -10.73
CA ILE A 343 11.16 11.98 -10.30
C ILE A 343 12.55 11.56 -9.83
N GLY A 344 13.07 10.44 -10.35
CA GLY A 344 14.42 9.93 -10.14
C GLY A 344 15.51 11.01 -10.18
N PRO A 345 15.56 11.89 -11.20
CA PRO A 345 16.54 12.97 -11.27
C PRO A 345 16.51 13.96 -10.08
N TYR A 346 15.35 14.11 -9.43
CA TYR A 346 15.18 14.93 -8.24
C TYR A 346 15.48 14.15 -6.95
N THR A 347 15.02 12.91 -6.84
CA THR A 347 15.18 12.07 -5.64
C THR A 347 16.61 11.57 -5.47
N ILE A 348 17.35 11.30 -6.55
CA ILE A 348 18.75 10.86 -6.46
C ILE A 348 19.64 11.90 -5.79
N ARG A 349 19.40 13.18 -6.04
CA ARG A 349 20.20 14.28 -5.47
C ARG A 349 20.09 14.35 -3.95
N ILE A 350 18.89 14.13 -3.40
CA ILE A 350 18.71 14.10 -1.95
C ILE A 350 19.32 12.83 -1.34
N LYS A 351 19.25 11.69 -2.03
CA LYS A 351 19.94 10.46 -1.61
C LYS A 351 21.46 10.64 -1.54
N CYS A 352 22.08 11.25 -2.55
CA CYS A 352 23.51 11.57 -2.53
C CYS A 352 23.86 12.51 -1.36
N LEU A 353 23.02 13.54 -1.09
CA LEU A 353 23.24 14.43 0.06
C LEU A 353 23.17 13.68 1.40
N ILE A 354 22.21 12.77 1.55
CA ILE A 354 22.09 11.92 2.73
C ILE A 354 23.36 11.09 2.90
N GLN A 355 23.84 10.43 1.84
CA GLN A 355 25.08 9.66 1.87
C GLN A 355 26.29 10.52 2.30
N GLU A 356 26.47 11.71 1.71
CA GLU A 356 27.55 12.64 2.07
C GLU A 356 27.46 13.07 3.55
N ILE A 357 26.25 13.30 4.07
CA ILE A 357 26.02 13.63 5.50
C ILE A 357 26.40 12.49 6.43
N TRP A 358 26.08 11.24 6.06
CA TRP A 358 26.45 10.06 6.85
C TRP A 358 27.96 9.85 6.89
N CYS A 359 28.65 10.03 5.75
CA CYS A 359 30.12 9.95 5.69
C CYS A 359 30.82 10.98 6.58
N LEU A 360 30.18 12.12 6.83
CA LEU A 360 30.70 13.17 7.71
C LEU A 360 30.44 12.92 9.20
N GLY A 361 29.64 11.91 9.55
CA GLY A 361 29.35 11.57 10.95
C GLY A 361 28.54 12.62 11.71
N LEU A 362 27.72 13.44 11.01
CA LEU A 362 26.92 14.49 11.64
C LEU A 362 25.83 13.91 12.55
N ASP A 363 25.60 14.55 13.69
CA ASP A 363 24.48 14.25 14.59
C ASP A 363 23.16 14.83 14.06
N TRP A 364 22.04 14.35 14.60
CA TRP A 364 20.69 14.68 14.11
C TRP A 364 20.42 16.18 14.02
N ASP A 365 20.86 16.94 15.00
CA ASP A 365 20.59 18.37 15.09
C ASP A 365 21.74 19.24 14.58
N ASP A 366 22.80 18.64 14.02
CA ASP A 366 23.93 19.40 13.48
C ASP A 366 23.57 20.23 12.26
N LYS A 367 24.26 21.36 12.13
CA LYS A 367 24.17 22.22 10.94
C LYS A 367 24.88 21.58 9.76
N LEU A 368 24.32 21.73 8.58
CA LEU A 368 24.97 21.29 7.35
C LEU A 368 26.23 22.12 7.07
N PRO A 369 27.35 21.50 6.66
CA PRO A 369 28.51 22.22 6.15
C PRO A 369 28.14 23.09 4.94
N LYS A 370 28.83 24.23 4.76
CA LYS A 370 28.55 25.20 3.70
C LYS A 370 28.44 24.57 2.30
N GLN A 371 29.27 23.57 2.00
CA GLN A 371 29.26 22.87 0.71
C GLN A 371 27.94 22.11 0.49
N LEU A 372 27.43 21.43 1.52
CA LEU A 372 26.16 20.69 1.45
C LEU A 372 24.95 21.63 1.50
N GLU A 373 25.06 22.73 2.24
CA GLU A 373 24.02 23.75 2.35
C GLU A 373 23.67 24.37 0.99
N VAL A 374 24.65 24.62 0.12
CA VAL A 374 24.40 25.14 -1.23
C VAL A 374 23.58 24.15 -2.06
N SER A 375 23.99 22.87 -2.07
CA SER A 375 23.31 21.81 -2.81
C SER A 375 21.90 21.54 -2.27
N TRP A 376 21.75 21.55 -0.94
CA TRP A 376 20.47 21.43 -0.24
C TRP A 376 19.51 22.56 -0.58
N ASN A 377 19.96 23.81 -0.48
CA ASN A 377 19.13 24.97 -0.81
C ASN A 377 18.70 24.98 -2.27
N LYS A 378 19.59 24.58 -3.19
CA LYS A 378 19.26 24.40 -4.61
C LYS A 378 18.14 23.37 -4.78
N TRP A 379 18.28 22.19 -4.18
CA TRP A 379 17.27 21.14 -4.22
C TRP A 379 15.91 21.59 -3.64
N CYS A 380 15.94 22.37 -2.55
CA CYS A 380 14.72 22.95 -1.96
C CYS A 380 14.03 23.94 -2.90
N ASN A 381 14.79 24.75 -3.62
CA ASN A 381 14.24 25.76 -4.52
C ASN A 381 13.58 25.13 -5.75
N GLU A 382 14.03 23.97 -6.20
CA GLU A 382 13.54 23.29 -7.40
C GLU A 382 12.24 22.49 -7.17
N ILE A 383 11.68 22.49 -5.95
CA ILE A 383 10.47 21.73 -5.59
C ILE A 383 9.24 22.10 -6.45
N HIS A 384 9.14 23.36 -6.88
CA HIS A 384 8.01 23.85 -7.67
C HIS A 384 7.95 23.25 -9.07
N TYR A 385 9.09 22.80 -9.63
CA TYR A 385 9.11 22.12 -10.92
C TYR A 385 8.44 20.74 -10.87
N LEU A 386 8.36 20.10 -9.69
CA LEU A 386 7.71 18.79 -9.58
C LEU A 386 6.21 18.85 -9.95
N SER A 387 5.52 19.94 -9.62
CA SER A 387 4.11 20.12 -9.98
C SER A 387 3.87 20.31 -11.47
N GLU A 388 4.92 20.61 -12.26
CA GLU A 388 4.84 20.74 -13.71
C GLU A 388 4.95 19.38 -14.42
N ILE A 389 5.51 18.37 -13.74
CA ILE A 389 5.70 17.04 -14.31
C ILE A 389 4.35 16.33 -14.44
N LYS A 390 3.99 16.01 -15.69
CA LYS A 390 2.82 15.21 -16.03
C LYS A 390 3.26 14.00 -16.82
N ILE A 391 2.95 12.81 -16.32
CA ILE A 391 3.31 11.54 -16.93
C ILE A 391 2.04 10.84 -17.42
N PRO A 392 1.89 10.57 -18.73
CA PRO A 392 0.79 9.77 -19.25
C PRO A 392 0.69 8.43 -18.50
N ARG A 393 -0.51 8.09 -18.01
CA ARG A 393 -0.73 6.77 -17.41
C ARG A 393 -0.59 5.72 -18.52
N TYR A 394 -1.43 5.78 -19.55
CA TYR A 394 -1.37 4.84 -20.67
C TYR A 394 -0.10 5.02 -21.50
N TYR A 395 0.74 3.97 -21.60
CA TYR A 395 2.00 4.04 -22.35
C TYR A 395 1.81 4.45 -23.82
N PHE A 396 0.70 4.05 -24.41
CA PHE A 396 0.47 4.17 -25.84
C PHE A 396 -0.56 5.26 -26.18
N GLN A 397 -0.76 6.27 -25.32
CA GLN A 397 -1.73 7.35 -25.54
C GLN A 397 -1.50 8.11 -26.86
N ASN A 398 -0.24 8.24 -27.27
CA ASN A 398 0.16 8.86 -28.54
C ASN A 398 0.51 7.84 -29.63
N PHE A 399 0.24 6.55 -29.40
CA PHE A 399 0.73 5.43 -30.20
C PHE A 399 -0.36 4.36 -30.33
N LEU A 400 -1.16 4.34 -31.39
CA LEU A 400 -2.10 3.22 -31.56
C LEU A 400 -1.34 1.94 -31.94
N PRO A 401 -1.51 0.81 -31.21
CA PRO A 401 -0.84 -0.46 -31.51
C PRO A 401 -1.24 -1.11 -32.83
N SER A 402 -2.23 -0.56 -33.55
CA SER A 402 -2.92 -1.25 -34.65
C SER A 402 -2.04 -1.66 -35.82
N ASN A 403 -0.83 -1.10 -35.96
CA ASN A 403 0.10 -1.41 -37.05
C ASN A 403 1.49 -1.87 -36.57
N ALA A 404 1.70 -2.10 -35.28
CA ALA A 404 2.99 -2.55 -34.76
C ALA A 404 3.04 -4.08 -34.75
N THR A 405 3.91 -4.67 -35.56
CA THR A 405 4.15 -6.12 -35.55
C THR A 405 5.03 -6.53 -34.36
N THR A 406 5.89 -5.63 -33.86
CA THR A 406 6.76 -5.88 -32.70
C THR A 406 7.12 -4.59 -31.95
N ILE A 407 7.13 -4.66 -30.61
CA ILE A 407 7.66 -3.62 -29.72
C ILE A 407 8.95 -4.14 -29.08
N GLN A 408 10.04 -3.41 -29.26
CA GLN A 408 11.31 -3.66 -28.58
C GLN A 408 11.46 -2.71 -27.39
N LEU A 409 11.96 -3.24 -26.28
CA LEU A 409 12.38 -2.44 -25.14
C LEU A 409 13.90 -2.24 -25.22
N HIS A 410 14.32 -1.00 -25.38
CA HIS A 410 15.73 -0.60 -25.39
C HIS A 410 16.09 -0.03 -24.04
N CYS A 411 17.07 -0.64 -23.39
CA CYS A 411 17.57 -0.25 -22.08
C CYS A 411 18.96 0.37 -22.23
N PHE A 412 19.08 1.65 -21.93
CA PHE A 412 20.35 2.35 -21.89
C PHE A 412 20.69 2.62 -20.44
N SER A 413 21.90 2.25 -20.02
CA SER A 413 22.38 2.51 -18.67
C SER A 413 23.73 3.21 -18.73
N ASP A 414 23.91 4.18 -17.84
CA ASP A 414 25.18 4.86 -17.63
C ASP A 414 25.45 5.00 -16.13
N ALA A 415 26.72 5.10 -15.76
CA ALA A 415 27.15 5.17 -14.39
C ALA A 415 28.15 6.31 -14.16
N SER A 416 27.94 7.04 -13.07
CA SER A 416 28.86 8.05 -12.57
C SER A 416 29.44 7.63 -11.22
N LYS A 417 30.41 8.39 -10.71
CA LYS A 417 30.93 8.20 -9.34
C LYS A 417 29.88 8.40 -8.24
N LYS A 418 28.73 9.02 -8.55
CA LYS A 418 27.70 9.39 -7.56
C LYS A 418 26.45 8.53 -7.63
N ALA A 419 26.08 8.09 -8.83
CA ALA A 419 24.86 7.35 -9.10
C ALA A 419 24.97 6.68 -10.48
N TYR A 420 24.22 5.60 -10.68
CA TYR A 420 23.89 5.09 -12.01
C TYR A 420 22.50 5.58 -12.43
N GLY A 421 22.20 5.48 -13.71
CA GLY A 421 20.89 5.78 -14.25
C GLY A 421 20.57 4.86 -15.42
N THR A 422 19.33 4.43 -15.49
CA THR A 422 18.81 3.60 -16.58
C THR A 422 17.61 4.29 -17.22
N GLY A 423 17.64 4.40 -18.54
CA GLY A 423 16.53 4.86 -19.38
C GLY A 423 15.97 3.70 -20.18
N LEU A 424 14.66 3.51 -20.10
CA LEU A 424 13.92 2.52 -20.88
C LEU A 424 13.13 3.22 -21.98
N PHE A 425 13.31 2.75 -23.21
CA PHE A 425 12.65 3.29 -24.40
C PHE A 425 11.94 2.17 -25.14
N THR A 426 10.70 2.41 -25.56
CA THR A 426 9.98 1.50 -26.45
C THR A 426 10.23 1.90 -27.90
N HIS A 427 10.77 0.98 -28.70
CA HIS A 427 10.99 1.15 -30.13
C HIS A 427 10.06 0.23 -30.90
N ARG A 428 9.32 0.77 -31.87
CA ARG A 428 8.44 0.00 -32.75
C ARG A 428 9.22 -0.47 -33.98
N ILE A 429 9.04 -1.74 -34.31
CA ILE A 429 9.40 -2.26 -35.63
C ILE A 429 8.10 -2.37 -36.42
N GLU A 430 8.09 -1.78 -37.62
CA GLU A 430 6.96 -1.84 -38.54
C GLU A 430 6.95 -3.16 -39.32
#